data_AF-A0A1I6MBM5-F1
#
_entry.id   AF-A0A1I6MBM5-F1
#
_cell.length_a   1.000
_cell.length_b   1.000
_cell.length_c   1.000
_cell.angle_alpha   90.00
_cell.angle_beta   90.00
_cell.angle_gamma   90.00
#
_symmetry.space_group_name_H-M   'P 1'
#
loop_
_entity.id
_entity.type
_entity.pdbx_description
1 polymer ?
#
loop_
_entity_poly.entity_id
_entity_poly.type
_entity_poly.pdbx_seq_one_letter_code
_entity_poly.pdbx_strand_id
1 'polypeptide(L)'
;MKHRSITFGLLAAALSLSLTACGQPNHADTNTGATSGVADAMKEVQQQTSPSVIGAEVQKGIDQAKRELVSKDIDVNSVHLDNGHHRDTSNLPKAVITPQNDLVIAGKTVPATSEQHTMLADYRQHIIGIAEAGMDIGASGANLGMAAAKEAIWGALLGQSDKEVEARIKPQTAQIKAAALKLCKRMPDLLASQQKLAAAMPEFHPYATMTQQDVDDCGKNVDKD
;
A
#
# COMPACT_ATOMS: atom_id res chain seq x y z
N MET A 1 18.62 38.37 2.15
CA MET A 1 19.37 38.29 3.43
C MET A 1 18.52 37.44 4.35
N LYS A 2 18.87 36.24 4.82
CA LYS A 2 20.14 35.68 5.28
C LYS A 2 20.01 34.15 5.15
N HIS A 3 20.77 33.51 4.27
CA HIS A 3 20.83 32.05 4.20
C HIS A 3 21.73 31.54 5.33
N ARG A 4 21.20 30.67 6.19
CA ARG A 4 22.00 29.92 7.16
C ARG A 4 22.38 28.58 6.53
N SER A 5 23.62 28.51 6.05
CA SER A 5 24.25 27.26 5.62
C SER A 5 24.45 26.36 6.84
N ILE A 6 23.84 25.18 6.82
CA ILE A 6 24.08 24.12 7.80
C ILE A 6 25.14 23.20 7.21
N THR A 7 26.35 23.31 7.76
CA THR A 7 27.51 22.51 7.40
C THR A 7 27.31 21.07 7.91
N PHE A 8 27.17 20.10 7.00
CA PHE A 8 27.19 18.68 7.33
C PHE A 8 28.62 18.26 7.68
N GLY A 9 28.90 18.09 8.96
CA GLY A 9 30.13 17.50 9.46
C GLY A 9 30.12 15.98 9.25
N LEU A 10 31.06 15.49 8.45
CA LEU A 10 31.44 14.08 8.37
C LEU A 10 31.87 13.57 9.75
N LEU A 11 31.08 12.68 10.36
CA LEU A 11 31.56 11.83 11.46
C LEU A 11 31.84 10.43 10.91
N ALA A 12 33.12 10.19 10.63
CA ALA A 12 33.68 8.86 10.45
C ALA A 12 33.76 8.18 11.84
N ALA A 13 32.90 7.21 12.09
CA ALA A 13 33.01 6.35 13.27
C ALA A 13 34.05 5.26 12.99
N ALA A 14 35.27 5.50 13.47
CA ALA A 14 36.36 4.53 13.45
C ALA A 14 36.11 3.40 14.46
N LEU A 15 36.29 2.17 14.00
CA LEU A 15 36.41 0.96 14.83
C LEU A 15 37.66 1.06 15.72
N SER A 16 37.48 0.97 17.03
CA SER A 16 38.56 0.68 17.98
C SER A 16 38.13 -0.45 18.93
N LEU A 17 38.73 -1.62 18.70
CA LEU A 17 38.72 -2.75 19.61
C LEU A 17 39.57 -2.41 20.84
N SER A 18 38.97 -2.46 22.02
CA SER A 18 39.70 -2.49 23.29
C SER A 18 39.85 -3.94 23.74
N LEU A 19 40.99 -4.56 23.44
CA LEU A 19 41.51 -5.70 24.19
C LEU A 19 42.23 -5.16 25.43
N THR A 20 41.68 -5.39 26.62
CA THR A 20 42.49 -5.43 27.84
C THR A 20 41.89 -6.46 28.80
N ALA A 21 42.66 -7.53 28.97
CA ALA A 21 42.45 -8.62 29.92
C ALA A 21 42.85 -8.20 31.34
N CYS A 22 42.19 -8.77 32.36
CA CYS A 22 42.79 -9.13 33.66
C CYS A 22 41.80 -9.96 34.51
N GLY A 23 42.20 -11.18 34.91
CA GLY A 23 41.79 -11.82 36.18
C GLY A 23 40.99 -13.13 36.11
N GLN A 24 41.66 -14.27 36.30
CA GLN A 24 41.14 -15.63 36.58
C GLN A 24 41.63 -16.07 37.99
N PRO A 25 41.24 -17.22 38.60
CA PRO A 25 40.20 -18.21 38.29
C PRO A 25 39.34 -18.67 39.52
N ASN A 26 38.33 -19.51 39.23
CA ASN A 26 37.64 -20.50 40.09
C ASN A 26 36.14 -20.28 40.30
N HIS A 27 35.34 -20.69 39.32
CA HIS A 27 34.44 -21.84 39.52
C HIS A 27 34.10 -22.41 38.15
N ALA A 28 34.22 -23.73 38.02
CA ALA A 28 33.75 -24.46 36.86
C ALA A 28 32.24 -24.25 36.75
N ASP A 29 31.81 -23.61 35.67
CA ASP A 29 30.56 -23.95 35.01
C ASP A 29 30.68 -23.65 33.53
N THR A 30 30.21 -24.61 32.76
CA THR A 30 30.40 -24.80 31.34
C THR A 30 30.01 -23.59 30.50
N ASN A 31 30.96 -23.23 29.63
CA ASN A 31 30.91 -22.18 28.63
C ASN A 31 29.93 -22.54 27.49
N THR A 32 28.63 -22.45 27.74
CA THR A 32 27.55 -22.72 26.76
C THR A 32 26.52 -21.58 26.63
N GLY A 33 26.62 -20.51 27.42
CA GLY A 33 25.60 -19.44 27.47
C GLY A 33 25.80 -18.26 26.50
N ALA A 34 27.04 -17.87 26.20
CA ALA A 34 27.30 -16.68 25.36
C ALA A 34 27.04 -16.93 23.86
N THR A 35 27.24 -18.17 23.40
CA THR A 35 26.87 -18.60 22.04
C THR A 35 25.39 -18.93 21.93
N SER A 36 24.73 -19.37 23.02
CA SER A 36 23.28 -19.55 23.08
C SER A 36 22.56 -18.21 22.94
N GLY A 37 22.96 -17.14 23.64
CA GLY A 37 22.27 -15.85 23.53
C GLY A 37 22.28 -15.24 22.11
N VAL A 38 23.40 -15.38 21.38
CA VAL A 38 23.48 -14.94 19.99
C VAL A 38 22.73 -15.88 19.05
N ALA A 39 22.80 -17.20 19.26
CA ALA A 39 22.05 -18.18 18.45
C ALA A 39 20.53 -18.08 18.68
N ASP A 40 20.09 -17.81 19.91
CA ASP A 40 18.70 -17.61 20.29
C ASP A 40 18.19 -16.26 19.75
N ALA A 41 18.98 -15.18 19.83
CA ALA A 41 18.65 -13.92 19.17
C ALA A 41 18.63 -14.04 17.64
N MET A 42 19.54 -14.79 17.02
CA MET A 42 19.53 -15.06 15.59
C MET A 42 18.33 -15.93 15.18
N LYS A 43 17.93 -16.88 16.02
CA LYS A 43 16.76 -17.74 15.80
C LYS A 43 15.46 -16.96 15.96
N GLU A 44 15.40 -16.03 16.91
CA GLU A 44 14.28 -15.13 17.12
C GLU A 44 14.17 -14.12 15.97
N VAL A 45 15.28 -13.52 15.54
CA VAL A 45 15.34 -12.68 14.33
C VAL A 45 14.95 -13.48 13.09
N GLN A 46 15.42 -14.72 12.94
CA GLN A 46 15.09 -15.58 11.79
C GLN A 46 13.63 -16.07 11.80
N GLN A 47 13.02 -16.23 12.97
CA GLN A 47 11.59 -16.51 13.12
C GLN A 47 10.76 -15.26 12.80
N GLN A 48 11.15 -14.09 13.33
CA GLN A 48 10.48 -12.80 13.08
C GLN A 48 10.63 -12.30 11.64
N THR A 49 11.73 -12.66 10.96
CA THR A 49 11.99 -12.32 9.55
C THR A 49 11.68 -13.46 8.58
N SER A 50 11.04 -14.53 9.06
CA SER A 50 10.62 -15.62 8.19
C SER A 50 9.61 -15.09 7.15
N PRO A 51 9.66 -15.57 5.89
CA PRO A 51 8.73 -15.14 4.84
C PRO A 51 7.25 -15.29 5.23
N SER A 52 6.94 -16.27 6.09
CA SER A 52 5.60 -16.48 6.65
C SER A 52 5.16 -15.36 7.60
N VAL A 53 6.06 -14.85 8.45
CA VAL A 53 5.74 -13.76 9.39
C VAL A 53 5.61 -12.43 8.66
N ILE A 54 6.48 -12.17 7.66
CA ILE A 54 6.39 -10.97 6.83
C ILE A 54 5.06 -10.96 6.05
N GLY A 55 4.69 -12.08 5.42
CA GLY A 55 3.40 -12.19 4.72
C GLY A 55 2.19 -12.00 5.66
N ALA A 56 2.28 -12.50 6.90
CA ALA A 56 1.23 -12.30 7.90
C ALA A 56 1.10 -10.82 8.33
N GLU A 57 2.21 -10.10 8.50
CA GLU A 57 2.16 -8.67 8.86
C GLU A 57 1.62 -7.82 7.69
N VAL A 58 1.97 -8.15 6.44
CA VAL A 58 1.35 -7.54 5.25
C VAL A 58 -0.16 -7.73 5.29
N GLN A 59 -0.64 -8.96 5.49
CA GLN A 59 -2.07 -9.24 5.53
C GLN A 59 -2.78 -8.48 6.66
N LYS A 60 -2.18 -8.45 7.85
CA LYS A 60 -2.70 -7.70 9.00
C LYS A 60 -2.78 -6.19 8.72
N GLY A 61 -1.78 -5.63 8.04
CA GLY A 61 -1.77 -4.24 7.59
C GLY A 61 -2.89 -3.96 6.58
N ILE A 62 -3.11 -4.85 5.62
CA ILE A 62 -4.24 -4.77 4.68
C ILE A 62 -5.58 -4.83 5.41
N ASP A 63 -5.76 -5.80 6.32
CA ASP A 63 -7.01 -5.93 7.07
C ASP A 63 -7.29 -4.71 7.95
N GLN A 64 -6.23 -4.11 8.52
CA GLN A 64 -6.34 -2.84 9.23
C GLN A 64 -6.74 -1.71 8.28
N ALA A 65 -6.10 -1.60 7.12
CA ALA A 65 -6.42 -0.58 6.13
C ALA A 65 -7.87 -0.70 5.65
N LYS A 66 -8.39 -1.91 5.41
CA LYS A 66 -9.80 -2.16 5.08
C LYS A 66 -10.75 -1.67 6.18
N ARG A 67 -10.44 -1.97 7.45
CA ARG A 67 -11.23 -1.46 8.59
C ARG A 67 -11.20 0.06 8.66
N GLU A 68 -10.04 0.68 8.42
CA GLU A 68 -9.88 2.13 8.41
C GLU A 68 -10.64 2.79 7.25
N LEU A 69 -10.63 2.19 6.05
CA LEU A 69 -11.38 2.68 4.89
C LEU A 69 -12.88 2.81 5.19
N VAL A 70 -13.46 1.81 5.84
CA VAL A 70 -14.90 1.82 6.17
C VAL A 70 -15.20 2.80 7.29
N SER A 71 -14.32 2.90 8.29
CA SER A 71 -14.58 3.66 9.53
C SER A 71 -14.10 5.12 9.53
N LYS A 72 -13.29 5.54 8.54
CA LYS A 72 -12.79 6.91 8.42
C LYS A 72 -13.41 7.67 7.25
N ASP A 73 -13.28 8.98 7.30
CA ASP A 73 -13.65 9.89 6.23
C ASP A 73 -12.88 9.56 4.93
N ILE A 74 -13.58 9.52 3.80
CA ILE A 74 -12.96 9.38 2.48
C ILE A 74 -12.73 10.77 1.91
N ASP A 75 -11.46 11.08 1.62
CA ASP A 75 -11.05 12.33 0.99
C ASP A 75 -11.35 12.30 -0.51
N VAL A 76 -12.36 13.05 -0.94
CA VAL A 76 -12.78 13.07 -2.35
C VAL A 76 -11.91 13.97 -3.21
N ASN A 77 -11.05 14.81 -2.63
CA ASN A 77 -10.03 15.53 -3.39
C ASN A 77 -8.97 14.59 -3.94
N SER A 78 -8.72 13.45 -3.27
CA SER A 78 -7.66 12.50 -3.62
C SER A 78 -8.09 11.35 -4.53
N VAL A 79 -9.35 11.32 -4.96
CA VAL A 79 -9.86 10.32 -5.90
C VAL A 79 -9.41 10.69 -7.31
N HIS A 80 -8.28 10.13 -7.72
CA HIS A 80 -7.69 10.29 -9.06
C HIS A 80 -7.40 8.91 -9.66
N LEU A 81 -7.81 8.69 -10.90
CA LEU A 81 -7.74 7.38 -11.56
C LEU A 81 -6.83 7.35 -12.80
N ASP A 82 -6.26 8.51 -13.20
CA ASP A 82 -5.37 8.65 -14.36
C ASP A 82 -3.92 9.02 -13.99
N ASN A 83 -2.99 8.80 -14.91
CA ASN A 83 -1.59 9.19 -14.90
C ASN A 83 -1.32 10.53 -15.64
N GLY A 84 -2.34 11.23 -16.16
CA GLY A 84 -2.16 12.46 -16.95
C GLY A 84 -3.27 13.51 -16.76
N HIS A 85 -2.87 14.78 -16.64
CA HIS A 85 -3.70 16.00 -16.69
C HIS A 85 -5.02 15.99 -15.91
N HIS A 86 -4.97 15.71 -14.61
CA HIS A 86 -6.10 15.97 -13.72
C HIS A 86 -6.46 17.46 -13.68
N ARG A 87 -7.75 17.77 -13.55
CA ARG A 87 -8.17 19.05 -12.98
C ARG A 87 -7.53 19.15 -11.61
N ASP A 88 -6.66 20.13 -11.44
CA ASP A 88 -5.99 20.38 -10.17
C ASP A 88 -7.03 20.76 -9.10
N THR A 89 -7.39 19.80 -8.26
CA THR A 89 -8.28 19.99 -7.12
C THR A 89 -7.55 20.58 -5.90
N SER A 90 -6.24 20.85 -6.00
CA SER A 90 -5.47 21.43 -4.88
C SER A 90 -5.97 22.82 -4.46
N ASN A 91 -6.65 23.52 -5.37
CA ASN A 91 -7.28 24.82 -5.10
C ASN A 91 -8.70 24.70 -4.53
N LEU A 92 -9.28 23.50 -4.50
CA LEU A 92 -10.59 23.27 -3.88
C LEU A 92 -10.42 23.09 -2.37
N PRO A 93 -11.39 23.54 -1.56
CA PRO A 93 -11.41 23.21 -0.15
C PRO A 93 -11.43 21.70 0.04
N LYS A 94 -10.84 21.22 1.14
CA LYS A 94 -10.91 19.80 1.50
C LYS A 94 -12.36 19.36 1.61
N ALA A 95 -12.70 18.28 0.92
CA ALA A 95 -13.99 17.64 0.95
C ALA A 95 -13.82 16.17 1.32
N VAL A 96 -14.70 15.72 2.20
CA VAL A 96 -14.74 14.32 2.62
C VAL A 96 -16.16 13.78 2.62
N ILE A 97 -16.30 12.47 2.43
CA ILE A 97 -17.53 11.74 2.72
C ILE A 97 -17.30 10.97 4.02
N THR A 98 -18.13 11.22 5.03
CA THR A 98 -18.02 10.57 6.36
C THR A 98 -18.48 9.11 6.30
N PRO A 99 -18.20 8.29 7.33
CA PRO A 99 -18.80 6.96 7.47
C PRO A 99 -20.33 6.96 7.56
N GLN A 100 -20.93 8.09 7.97
CA GLN A 100 -22.37 8.30 8.03
C GLN A 100 -22.98 8.70 6.68
N ASN A 101 -22.14 8.83 5.64
CA ASN A 101 -22.53 9.27 4.29
C ASN A 101 -22.98 10.74 4.27
N ASP A 102 -22.29 11.59 5.03
CA ASP A 102 -22.40 13.04 4.95
C ASP A 102 -21.29 13.59 4.07
N LEU A 103 -21.61 14.58 3.22
CA LEU A 103 -20.61 15.38 2.53
C LEU A 103 -20.17 16.53 3.45
N VAL A 104 -18.87 16.64 3.69
CA VAL A 104 -18.28 17.71 4.50
C VAL A 104 -17.25 18.47 3.68
N ILE A 105 -17.47 19.76 3.46
CA ILE A 105 -16.57 20.63 2.69
C ILE A 105 -16.04 21.74 3.60
N ALA A 106 -14.72 21.92 3.62
CA ALA A 106 -14.05 22.87 4.50
C ALA A 106 -14.45 22.71 5.98
N GLY A 107 -14.70 21.47 6.42
CA GLY A 107 -15.15 21.15 7.78
C GLY A 107 -16.62 21.45 8.06
N LYS A 108 -17.42 21.83 7.05
CA LYS A 108 -18.86 22.10 7.18
C LYS A 108 -19.66 21.02 6.47
N THR A 109 -20.62 20.42 7.17
CA THR A 109 -21.57 19.48 6.58
C THR A 109 -22.45 20.19 5.56
N VAL A 110 -22.52 19.64 4.36
CA VAL A 110 -23.44 20.06 3.30
C VAL A 110 -24.80 19.43 3.58
N PRO A 111 -25.89 20.20 3.68
CA PRO A 111 -27.23 19.64 3.86
C PRO A 111 -27.58 18.69 2.71
N ALA A 112 -28.05 17.49 3.05
CA ALA A 112 -28.47 16.49 2.08
C ALA A 112 -29.89 16.00 2.38
N THR A 113 -30.65 15.76 1.33
CA THR A 113 -31.92 15.02 1.36
C THR A 113 -31.65 13.53 1.56
N SER A 114 -32.68 12.75 1.92
CA SER A 114 -32.56 11.29 2.05
C SER A 114 -32.09 10.62 0.74
N GLU A 115 -32.49 11.15 -0.41
CA GLU A 115 -32.04 10.66 -1.71
C GLU A 115 -30.56 10.96 -1.94
N GLN A 116 -30.10 12.18 -1.63
CA GLN A 116 -28.68 12.54 -1.72
C GLN A 116 -27.79 11.75 -0.76
N HIS A 117 -28.26 11.46 0.47
CA HIS A 117 -27.55 10.56 1.38
C HIS A 117 -27.38 9.15 0.80
N THR A 118 -28.40 8.65 0.09
CA THR A 118 -28.31 7.36 -0.60
C THR A 118 -27.27 7.40 -1.72
N MET A 119 -27.20 8.50 -2.48
CA MET A 119 -26.19 8.69 -3.52
C MET A 119 -24.76 8.82 -2.95
N LEU A 120 -24.60 9.52 -1.82
CA LEU A 120 -23.32 9.60 -1.10
C LEU A 120 -22.87 8.23 -0.61
N ALA A 121 -23.79 7.43 -0.07
CA ALA A 121 -23.51 6.07 0.35
C ALA A 121 -23.08 5.19 -0.82
N ASP A 122 -23.81 5.24 -1.94
CA ASP A 122 -23.52 4.48 -3.16
C ASP A 122 -22.12 4.79 -3.72
N TYR A 123 -21.81 6.08 -3.92
CA TYR A 123 -20.50 6.53 -4.38
C TYR A 123 -19.37 6.12 -3.40
N ARG A 124 -19.60 6.27 -2.08
CA ARG A 124 -18.65 5.83 -1.05
C ARG A 124 -18.38 4.32 -1.14
N GLN A 125 -19.40 3.50 -1.33
CA GLN A 125 -19.25 2.05 -1.46
C GLN A 125 -18.44 1.66 -2.70
N HIS A 126 -18.64 2.35 -3.83
CA HIS A 126 -17.82 2.13 -5.02
C HIS A 126 -16.33 2.45 -4.78
N ILE A 127 -16.02 3.57 -4.10
CA ILE A 127 -14.64 3.92 -3.73
C ILE A 127 -14.04 2.85 -2.82
N ILE A 128 -14.75 2.44 -1.77
CA ILE A 128 -14.28 1.41 -0.83
C ILE A 128 -13.99 0.12 -1.60
N GLY A 129 -14.91 -0.35 -2.43
CA GLY A 129 -14.73 -1.57 -3.20
C GLY A 129 -13.51 -1.51 -4.13
N ILE A 130 -13.25 -0.38 -4.77
CA ILE A 130 -12.06 -0.20 -5.61
C ILE A 130 -10.79 -0.20 -4.77
N ALA A 131 -10.77 0.52 -3.65
CA ALA A 131 -9.62 0.57 -2.74
C ALA A 131 -9.29 -0.81 -2.15
N GLU A 132 -10.30 -1.56 -1.70
CA GLU A 132 -10.12 -2.93 -1.18
C GLU A 132 -9.55 -3.88 -2.22
N ALA A 133 -10.06 -3.84 -3.46
CA ALA A 133 -9.55 -4.66 -4.54
C ALA A 133 -8.12 -4.24 -4.93
N GLY A 134 -7.80 -2.94 -4.93
CA GLY A 134 -6.45 -2.43 -5.11
C GLY A 134 -5.47 -2.90 -4.02
N MET A 135 -5.91 -2.91 -2.76
CA MET A 135 -5.16 -3.45 -1.62
C MET A 135 -4.86 -4.95 -1.79
N ASP A 136 -5.84 -5.75 -2.22
CA ASP A 136 -5.65 -7.19 -2.44
C ASP A 136 -4.70 -7.49 -3.61
N ILE A 137 -4.79 -6.70 -4.68
CA ILE A 137 -3.85 -6.75 -5.82
C ILE A 137 -2.44 -6.38 -5.35
N GLY A 138 -2.30 -5.30 -4.58
CA GLY A 138 -1.02 -4.85 -4.03
C GLY A 138 -0.36 -5.91 -3.13
N ALA A 139 -1.15 -6.56 -2.27
CA ALA A 139 -0.67 -7.67 -1.43
C ALA A 139 -0.20 -8.86 -2.28
N SER A 140 -0.96 -9.22 -3.31
CA SER A 140 -0.59 -10.27 -4.26
C SER A 140 0.71 -9.94 -5.01
N GLY A 141 0.88 -8.68 -5.43
CA GLY A 141 2.10 -8.17 -6.05
C GLY A 141 3.32 -8.19 -5.14
N ALA A 142 3.16 -7.77 -3.88
CA ALA A 142 4.23 -7.84 -2.88
C ALA A 142 4.67 -9.30 -2.62
N ASN A 143 3.71 -10.22 -2.48
CA ASN A 143 3.98 -11.64 -2.31
C ASN A 143 4.72 -12.24 -3.52
N LEU A 144 4.31 -11.86 -4.75
CA LEU A 144 5.01 -12.26 -5.97
C LEU A 144 6.45 -11.72 -5.99
N GLY A 145 6.66 -10.45 -5.64
CA GLY A 145 8.00 -9.86 -5.58
C GLY A 145 8.93 -10.58 -4.60
N MET A 146 8.42 -10.94 -3.41
CA MET A 146 9.17 -11.73 -2.44
C MET A 146 9.49 -13.14 -2.97
N ALA A 147 8.52 -13.80 -3.62
CA ALA A 147 8.72 -15.12 -4.22
C ALA A 147 9.78 -15.07 -5.34
N ALA A 148 9.69 -14.09 -6.22
CA ALA A 148 10.66 -13.88 -7.30
C ALA A 148 12.07 -13.61 -6.76
N ALA A 149 12.22 -12.75 -5.72
CA ALA A 149 13.51 -12.51 -5.09
C ALA A 149 14.11 -13.78 -4.47
N LYS A 150 13.29 -14.59 -3.81
CA LYS A 150 13.71 -15.88 -3.26
C LYS A 150 14.16 -16.82 -4.39
N GLU A 151 13.39 -16.95 -5.46
CA GLU A 151 13.74 -17.81 -6.58
C GLU A 151 15.00 -17.34 -7.31
N ALA A 152 15.24 -16.03 -7.42
CA ALA A 152 16.48 -15.51 -7.97
C ALA A 152 17.70 -15.89 -7.12
N ILE A 153 17.61 -15.80 -5.78
CA ILE A 153 18.67 -16.23 -4.86
C ILE A 153 18.94 -17.73 -4.99
N TRP A 154 17.89 -18.55 -4.97
CA TRP A 154 18.04 -20.00 -5.13
C TRP A 154 18.54 -20.38 -6.52
N GLY A 155 18.08 -19.69 -7.56
CA GLY A 155 18.53 -19.91 -8.93
C GLY A 155 20.01 -19.61 -9.12
N ALA A 156 20.50 -18.51 -8.51
CA ALA A 156 21.93 -18.20 -8.50
C ALA A 156 22.76 -19.25 -7.76
N LEU A 157 22.25 -19.79 -6.63
CA LEU A 157 22.94 -20.82 -5.85
C LEU A 157 22.91 -22.21 -6.53
N LEU A 158 21.83 -22.51 -7.25
CA LEU A 158 21.59 -23.83 -7.87
C LEU A 158 21.94 -23.88 -9.36
N GLY A 159 22.37 -22.75 -9.96
CA GLY A 159 22.68 -22.65 -11.38
C GLY A 159 21.45 -22.76 -12.29
N GLN A 160 20.27 -22.35 -11.82
CA GLN A 160 19.05 -22.35 -12.62
C GLN A 160 19.10 -21.24 -13.68
N SER A 161 18.44 -21.47 -14.80
CA SER A 161 18.29 -20.45 -15.84
C SER A 161 17.16 -19.48 -15.51
N ASP A 162 17.24 -18.24 -16.00
CA ASP A 162 16.19 -17.23 -15.86
C ASP A 162 14.82 -17.73 -16.35
N LYS A 163 14.81 -18.59 -17.38
CA LYS A 163 13.57 -19.20 -17.91
C LYS A 163 12.88 -20.11 -16.90
N GLU A 164 13.63 -20.82 -16.07
CA GLU A 164 13.07 -21.70 -15.05
C GLU A 164 12.47 -20.90 -13.89
N VAL A 165 13.08 -19.78 -13.53
CA VAL A 165 12.55 -18.83 -12.54
C VAL A 165 11.28 -18.16 -13.10
N GLU A 166 11.33 -17.65 -14.33
CA GLU A 166 10.17 -17.02 -14.98
C GLU A 166 8.96 -17.97 -15.06
N ALA A 167 9.18 -19.24 -15.43
CA ALA A 167 8.13 -20.24 -15.53
C ALA A 167 7.39 -20.48 -14.21
N ARG A 168 8.05 -20.30 -13.06
CA ARG A 168 7.46 -20.49 -11.73
C ARG A 168 6.62 -19.31 -11.28
N ILE A 169 7.00 -18.09 -11.65
CA ILE A 169 6.29 -16.86 -11.26
C ILE A 169 5.15 -16.47 -12.22
N LYS A 170 5.23 -16.88 -13.50
CA LYS A 170 4.26 -16.51 -14.55
C LYS A 170 2.79 -16.77 -14.20
N PRO A 171 2.39 -17.90 -13.57
CA PRO A 171 1.00 -18.11 -13.17
C PRO A 171 0.49 -17.08 -12.17
N GLN A 172 1.34 -16.66 -11.22
CA GLN A 172 0.98 -15.66 -10.21
C GLN A 172 0.83 -14.27 -10.86
N THR A 173 1.72 -13.92 -11.79
CA THR A 173 1.59 -12.71 -12.61
C THR A 173 0.27 -12.68 -13.37
N ALA A 174 -0.12 -13.79 -14.01
CA ALA A 174 -1.38 -13.88 -14.74
C ALA A 174 -2.60 -13.71 -13.83
N GLN A 175 -2.57 -14.24 -12.60
CA GLN A 175 -3.64 -14.03 -11.62
C GLN A 175 -3.76 -12.56 -11.19
N ILE A 176 -2.63 -11.88 -10.96
CA ILE A 176 -2.61 -10.45 -10.62
C ILE A 176 -3.17 -9.60 -11.77
N LYS A 177 -2.77 -9.90 -13.02
CA LYS A 177 -3.34 -9.25 -14.21
C LYS A 177 -4.86 -9.45 -14.31
N ALA A 178 -5.34 -10.67 -14.11
CA ALA A 178 -6.77 -10.95 -14.11
C ALA A 178 -7.53 -10.20 -13.00
N ALA A 179 -6.94 -10.09 -11.81
CA ALA A 179 -7.50 -9.30 -10.72
C ALA A 179 -7.54 -7.80 -11.05
N ALA A 180 -6.49 -7.25 -11.66
CA ALA A 180 -6.46 -5.87 -12.14
C ALA A 180 -7.53 -5.60 -13.21
N LEU A 181 -7.72 -6.51 -14.17
CA LEU A 181 -8.81 -6.40 -15.16
C LEU A 181 -10.19 -6.47 -14.48
N LYS A 182 -10.35 -7.28 -13.43
CA LYS A 182 -11.60 -7.32 -12.64
C LYS A 182 -11.83 -6.02 -11.87
N LEU A 183 -10.78 -5.37 -11.37
CA LEU A 183 -10.87 -4.03 -10.77
C LEU A 183 -11.36 -3.01 -11.81
N CYS A 184 -10.78 -3.01 -13.02
CA CYS A 184 -11.20 -2.09 -14.09
C CYS A 184 -12.68 -2.22 -14.46
N LYS A 185 -13.27 -3.43 -14.35
CA LYS A 185 -14.71 -3.63 -14.58
C LYS A 185 -15.62 -2.92 -13.57
N ARG A 186 -15.08 -2.40 -12.45
CA ARG A 186 -15.83 -1.62 -11.44
C ARG A 186 -15.89 -0.12 -11.77
N MET A 187 -15.03 0.35 -12.67
CA MET A 187 -14.88 1.77 -13.01
C MET A 187 -16.14 2.40 -13.63
N PRO A 188 -16.90 1.71 -14.52
CA PRO A 188 -18.14 2.27 -15.06
C PRO A 188 -19.16 2.62 -13.96
N ASP A 189 -19.31 1.76 -12.95
CA ASP A 189 -20.28 1.99 -11.87
C ASP A 189 -19.83 3.12 -10.93
N LEU A 190 -18.51 3.23 -10.67
CA LEU A 190 -17.97 4.38 -9.94
C LEU A 190 -18.22 5.69 -10.70
N LEU A 191 -18.01 5.72 -12.02
CA LEU A 191 -18.28 6.89 -12.84
C LEU A 191 -19.77 7.26 -12.81
N ALA A 192 -20.64 6.27 -12.98
CA ALA A 192 -22.09 6.49 -12.99
C ALA A 192 -22.59 7.04 -11.64
N SER A 193 -22.13 6.47 -10.52
CA SER A 193 -22.47 6.97 -9.18
C SER A 193 -21.92 8.38 -8.94
N GLN A 194 -20.69 8.68 -9.39
CA GLN A 194 -20.12 10.03 -9.33
C GLN A 194 -20.97 11.06 -10.10
N GLN A 195 -21.33 10.74 -11.35
CA GLN A 195 -22.12 11.63 -12.21
C GLN A 195 -23.52 11.87 -11.64
N LYS A 196 -24.16 10.81 -11.13
CA LYS A 196 -25.46 10.90 -10.46
C LYS A 196 -25.38 11.82 -9.23
N LEU A 197 -24.36 11.65 -8.40
CA LEU A 197 -24.14 12.48 -7.22
C LEU A 197 -23.86 13.94 -7.61
N ALA A 198 -23.01 14.18 -8.61
CA ALA A 198 -22.68 15.51 -9.11
C ALA A 198 -23.88 16.26 -9.69
N ALA A 199 -24.79 15.53 -10.36
CA ALA A 199 -26.04 16.10 -10.88
C ALA A 199 -27.03 16.48 -9.76
N ALA A 200 -27.04 15.71 -8.67
CA ALA A 200 -27.95 15.92 -7.54
C ALA A 200 -27.41 16.89 -6.48
N MET A 201 -26.09 17.07 -6.39
CA MET A 201 -25.42 17.91 -5.37
C MET A 201 -24.43 18.89 -6.04
N PRO A 202 -24.85 20.14 -6.30
CA PRO A 202 -23.99 21.15 -6.94
C PRO A 202 -22.67 21.39 -6.20
N GLU A 203 -22.67 21.28 -4.86
CA GLU A 203 -21.48 21.42 -4.02
C GLU A 203 -20.45 20.30 -4.24
N PHE A 204 -20.90 19.11 -4.67
CA PHE A 204 -20.03 17.98 -4.99
C PHE A 204 -19.47 18.05 -6.42
N HIS A 205 -20.15 18.75 -7.33
CA HIS A 205 -19.79 18.81 -8.75
C HIS A 205 -18.30 19.16 -9.03
N PRO A 206 -17.63 20.09 -8.31
CA PRO A 206 -16.22 20.38 -8.53
C PRO A 206 -15.27 19.21 -8.21
N TYR A 207 -15.71 18.25 -7.40
CA TYR A 207 -14.96 17.08 -6.97
C TYR A 207 -15.23 15.84 -7.84
N ALA A 208 -16.20 15.92 -8.75
CA ALA A 208 -16.50 14.87 -9.72
C ALA A 208 -15.52 14.93 -10.90
N THR A 209 -14.31 14.44 -10.67
CA THR A 209 -13.18 14.55 -11.62
C THR A 209 -13.04 13.35 -12.55
N MET A 210 -13.73 12.24 -12.29
CA MET A 210 -13.62 11.03 -13.08
C MET A 210 -14.36 11.22 -14.41
N THR A 211 -13.76 10.70 -15.47
CA THR A 211 -14.24 10.82 -16.84
C THR A 211 -14.42 9.44 -17.47
N GLN A 212 -15.08 9.39 -18.63
CA GLN A 212 -15.15 8.17 -19.43
C GLN A 212 -13.77 7.70 -19.88
N GLN A 213 -12.81 8.62 -20.06
CA GLN A 213 -11.45 8.26 -20.44
C GLN A 213 -10.77 7.42 -19.35
N ASP A 214 -10.98 7.71 -18.06
CA ASP A 214 -10.45 6.90 -16.95
C ASP A 214 -10.95 5.44 -17.02
N VAL A 215 -12.23 5.26 -17.39
CA VAL A 215 -12.83 3.93 -17.58
C VAL A 215 -12.19 3.22 -18.76
N ASP A 216 -12.08 3.93 -19.89
CA ASP A 216 -11.57 3.37 -21.13
C ASP A 216 -10.07 3.03 -21.01
N ASP A 217 -9.28 3.88 -20.35
CA ASP A 217 -7.84 3.72 -20.15
C ASP A 217 -7.50 2.63 -19.14
N CYS A 218 -8.43 2.29 -18.23
CA CYS A 218 -8.21 1.23 -17.26
C CYS A 218 -7.96 -0.11 -17.95
N GLY A 219 -6.78 -0.67 -17.72
CA GLY A 219 -6.42 -2.00 -18.24
C GLY A 219 -5.76 -2.00 -19.63
N LYS A 220 -5.68 -0.86 -20.34
CA LYS A 220 -5.09 -0.77 -21.70
C LYS A 220 -3.63 -1.26 -21.82
N ASN A 221 -2.91 -1.37 -20.69
CA ASN A 221 -1.52 -1.81 -20.65
C ASN A 221 -1.29 -3.08 -19.80
N VAL A 222 -2.35 -3.73 -19.31
CA VAL A 222 -2.18 -4.93 -18.46
C VAL A 222 -1.67 -6.13 -19.26
N ASP A 223 -1.93 -6.16 -20.57
CA ASP A 223 -1.54 -7.25 -21.48
C ASP A 223 -0.29 -6.95 -22.32
N LYS A 224 0.34 -5.79 -22.14
CA LYS A 224 1.58 -5.42 -22.86
C LYS A 224 2.79 -5.93 -22.07
N ASP A 225 3.15 -7.20 -22.29
CA ASP A 225 4.47 -7.77 -21.97
C ASP A 225 5.39 -7.68 -23.18
#